data_AF-A0A397IDW5-F1
#
_entry.id   AF-A0A397IDW5-F1
#
_cell.length_a   1.000
_cell.length_b   1.000
_cell.length_c   1.000
_cell.angle_alpha   90.00
_cell.angle_beta   90.00
_cell.angle_gamma   90.00
#
_symmetry.space_group_name_H-M   'P 1'
#
loop_
_entity.id
_entity.type
_entity.pdbx_description
1 polymer ?
#
loop_
_entity_poly.entity_id
_entity_poly.type
_entity_poly.pdbx_seq_one_letter_code
_entity_poly.pdbx_strand_id
1 'polypeptide(L)'
;MEIYNNAIDEPLATEDILSESEIVTMIMTDNEIENNPSPDSEEEEEELPSVTSKEALNALKILIRYEEQLSDNDEISFNDLRKRLPLYERKYEKTKKQVSLEHIWCN
;
A
#
# COMPACT_ATOMS: atom_id res chain seq x y z
N MET A 1 -59.22 -7.27 5.99
CA MET A 1 -57.81 -6.88 5.76
C MET A 1 -57.46 -5.83 6.81
N GLU A 2 -57.29 -6.19 8.09
CA GLU A 2 -56.97 -5.21 9.15
C GLU A 2 -56.30 -5.88 10.37
N ILE A 3 -55.14 -6.53 10.21
CA ILE A 3 -54.34 -7.00 11.38
C ILE A 3 -52.83 -6.69 11.23
N TYR A 4 -52.42 -5.91 10.21
CA TYR A 4 -50.98 -5.74 9.89
C TYR A 4 -50.38 -4.36 10.21
N ASN A 5 -51.06 -3.52 11.01
CA ASN A 5 -50.60 -2.15 11.26
C ASN A 5 -50.23 -1.84 12.72
N ASN A 6 -50.20 -2.82 13.62
CA ASN A 6 -49.93 -2.55 15.05
C ASN A 6 -48.57 -3.09 15.55
N ALA A 7 -47.65 -3.49 14.67
CA ALA A 7 -46.40 -4.15 15.07
C ALA A 7 -45.12 -3.38 14.70
N ILE A 8 -45.21 -2.13 14.23
CA ILE A 8 -44.05 -1.40 13.68
C ILE A 8 -43.53 -0.31 14.62
N ASP A 9 -44.27 0.09 15.65
CA ASP A 9 -43.89 1.22 16.52
C ASP A 9 -43.28 0.82 17.87
N GLU A 10 -42.90 -0.45 18.05
CA GLU A 10 -42.13 -0.83 19.25
C GLU A 10 -40.63 -0.73 18.93
N PRO A 11 -39.89 0.19 19.58
CA PRO A 11 -38.45 0.31 19.35
C PRO A 11 -37.78 -0.98 19.80
N LEU A 12 -37.34 -1.79 18.83
CA LEU A 12 -36.47 -2.93 19.07
C LEU A 12 -35.12 -2.38 19.52
N ALA A 13 -34.87 -2.41 20.83
CA ALA A 13 -33.58 -2.09 21.41
C ALA A 13 -32.57 -3.18 21.00
N THR A 14 -31.98 -3.03 19.82
CA THR A 14 -30.91 -3.93 19.34
C THR A 14 -29.54 -3.56 19.92
N GLU A 15 -29.44 -2.37 20.52
CA GLU A 15 -28.20 -1.83 21.08
C GLU A 15 -28.50 -1.14 22.42
N ASP A 16 -27.67 -1.44 23.43
CA ASP A 16 -27.73 -0.76 24.72
C ASP A 16 -27.27 0.69 24.55
N ILE A 17 -28.06 1.63 25.08
CA ILE A 17 -27.70 3.05 25.06
C ILE A 17 -26.51 3.25 26.01
N LEU A 18 -25.38 3.68 25.46
CA LEU A 18 -24.20 4.03 26.26
C LEU A 18 -24.49 5.18 27.21
N SER A 19 -23.98 5.07 28.43
CA SER A 19 -23.95 6.17 29.39
C SER A 19 -22.98 7.27 28.96
N GLU A 20 -23.21 8.50 29.43
CA GLU A 20 -22.30 9.63 29.17
C GLU A 20 -20.85 9.33 29.60
N SER A 21 -20.66 8.57 30.68
CA SER A 21 -19.34 8.14 31.14
C SER A 21 -18.64 7.19 30.18
N GLU A 22 -19.37 6.28 29.54
CA GLU A 22 -18.80 5.35 28.55
C GLU A 22 -18.41 6.09 27.28
N ILE A 23 -19.21 7.06 26.87
CA ILE A 23 -18.92 7.95 25.73
C ILE A 23 -17.63 8.74 25.99
N VAL A 24 -17.47 9.32 27.18
CA VAL A 24 -16.25 10.06 27.55
C VAL A 24 -15.02 9.15 27.56
N THR A 25 -15.18 7.92 28.04
CA THR A 25 -14.07 6.94 28.10
C THR A 25 -13.59 6.56 26.70
N MET A 26 -14.53 6.31 25.77
CA MET A 26 -14.19 5.99 24.37
C MET A 26 -13.43 7.13 23.68
N ILE A 27 -13.84 8.38 23.88
CA ILE A 27 -13.15 9.55 23.33
C ILE A 27 -11.73 9.69 23.90
N MET A 28 -11.56 9.45 25.20
CA MET A 28 -10.24 9.53 25.84
C MET A 28 -9.30 8.44 25.35
N THR A 29 -9.79 7.21 25.17
CA THR A 29 -8.98 6.11 24.62
C THR A 29 -8.56 6.36 23.17
N ASP A 30 -9.46 6.89 22.34
CA ASP A 30 -9.13 7.23 20.95
C ASP A 30 -8.06 8.33 20.90
N ASN A 31 -8.17 9.34 21.77
CA ASN A 31 -7.22 10.43 21.88
C ASN A 31 -5.84 9.98 22.40
N GLU A 32 -5.78 8.99 23.30
CA GLU A 32 -4.53 8.39 23.78
C GLU A 32 -3.81 7.56 22.70
N ILE A 33 -4.57 6.93 21.79
CA ILE A 33 -4.05 6.17 20.65
C ILE A 33 -3.57 7.11 19.52
N GLU A 34 -4.28 8.20 19.25
CA GLU A 34 -3.91 9.17 18.22
C GLU A 34 -2.71 10.04 18.62
N ASN A 35 -2.57 10.38 19.91
CA ASN A 35 -1.52 11.29 20.38
C ASN A 35 -0.28 10.62 21.00
N ASN A 36 -0.31 9.31 21.23
CA ASN A 36 0.91 8.56 21.49
C ASN A 36 1.33 7.87 20.19
N PRO A 37 2.21 8.49 19.37
CA PRO A 37 2.97 7.68 18.44
C PRO A 37 3.67 6.61 19.29
N SER A 38 3.49 5.35 18.90
CA SER A 38 4.38 4.25 19.30
C SER A 38 5.79 4.81 19.41
N PRO A 39 6.59 4.49 20.47
CA PRO A 39 7.99 4.87 20.46
C PRO A 39 8.53 4.43 19.11
N ASP A 40 9.00 5.43 18.37
CA ASP A 40 9.61 5.29 17.06
C ASP A 40 10.53 4.09 17.22
N SER A 41 10.13 2.95 16.66
CA SER A 41 11.08 1.87 16.53
C SER A 41 12.10 2.51 15.61
N GLU A 42 13.25 2.88 16.18
CA GLU A 42 14.46 3.13 15.44
C GLU A 42 14.78 1.82 14.71
N GLU A 43 13.97 1.49 13.70
CA GLU A 43 14.37 0.67 12.59
C GLU A 43 15.52 1.48 12.03
N GLU A 44 16.74 1.09 12.42
CA GLU A 44 17.94 1.50 11.75
C GLU A 44 17.65 1.34 10.25
N GLU A 45 17.40 2.45 9.55
CA GLU A 45 17.19 2.44 8.12
C GLU A 45 18.48 1.87 7.54
N GLU A 46 18.47 0.57 7.24
CA GLU A 46 19.60 -0.07 6.60
C GLU A 46 19.88 0.72 5.31
N GLU A 47 21.05 1.35 5.26
CA GLU A 47 21.44 2.21 4.15
C GLU A 47 21.56 1.33 2.90
N LEU A 48 20.47 1.26 2.12
CA LEU A 48 20.43 0.39 0.95
C LEU A 48 21.45 0.85 -0.08
N PRO A 49 22.22 -0.07 -0.68
CA PRO A 49 23.23 0.31 -1.66
C PRO A 49 22.56 0.98 -2.86
N SER A 50 23.11 2.11 -3.29
CA SER A 50 22.67 2.78 -4.51
C SER A 50 22.96 1.91 -5.72
N VAL A 51 21.92 1.56 -6.48
CA VAL A 51 22.04 0.77 -7.71
C VAL A 51 21.72 1.62 -8.93
N THR A 52 22.38 1.32 -10.06
CA THR A 52 22.07 1.98 -11.32
C THR A 52 20.70 1.54 -11.85
N SER A 53 20.05 2.39 -12.66
CA SER A 53 18.78 2.01 -13.31
C SER A 53 18.91 0.76 -14.20
N LYS A 54 20.11 0.48 -14.71
CA LYS A 54 20.42 -0.72 -15.49
C LYS A 54 20.43 -1.97 -14.60
N GLU A 55 21.06 -1.90 -13.44
CA GLU A 55 21.10 -2.99 -12.47
C GLU A 55 19.73 -3.29 -11.91
N ALA A 56 18.96 -2.26 -11.53
CA ALA A 56 17.58 -2.41 -11.08
C ALA A 56 16.69 -3.09 -12.14
N LEU A 57 16.79 -2.67 -13.41
CA LEU A 57 16.04 -3.30 -14.50
C LEU A 57 16.45 -4.76 -14.73
N ASN A 58 17.75 -5.06 -14.60
CA ASN A 58 18.24 -6.42 -14.79
C ASN A 58 17.81 -7.32 -13.63
N ALA A 59 17.88 -6.85 -12.39
CA ALA A 59 17.40 -7.55 -11.21
C ALA A 59 15.90 -7.85 -11.32
N LEU A 60 15.09 -6.88 -11.77
CA LEU A 60 13.66 -7.10 -12.00
C LEU A 60 13.42 -8.22 -13.03
N LYS A 61 14.19 -8.27 -14.13
CA LYS A 61 14.08 -9.34 -15.13
C LYS A 61 14.46 -10.72 -14.58
N ILE A 62 15.46 -10.77 -13.68
CA ILE A 62 15.89 -12.00 -13.03
C ILE A 62 14.81 -12.48 -12.06
N LEU A 63 14.32 -11.59 -11.20
CA LEU A 63 13.20 -11.87 -10.30
C LEU A 63 12.01 -12.40 -11.09
N ILE A 64 11.69 -11.75 -12.20
CA ILE A 64 10.61 -12.18 -13.10
C ILE A 64 10.74 -13.64 -13.53
N ARG A 65 11.93 -14.03 -13.99
CA ARG A 65 12.17 -15.40 -14.43
C ARG A 65 12.19 -16.40 -13.28
N TYR A 66 12.65 -15.98 -12.11
CA TYR A 66 12.68 -16.83 -10.93
C TYR A 66 11.27 -17.17 -10.48
N GLU A 67 10.40 -16.17 -10.36
CA GLU A 67 9.01 -16.36 -9.97
C GLU A 67 8.24 -17.24 -10.99
N GLU A 68 8.51 -17.10 -12.29
CA GLU A 68 7.93 -17.95 -13.35
C GLU A 68 8.32 -19.44 -13.23
N GLN A 69 9.42 -19.75 -12.55
CA GLN A 69 9.92 -21.13 -12.39
C GLN A 69 9.36 -21.83 -11.15
N LEU A 70 8.75 -21.09 -10.21
CA LEU A 70 8.16 -21.65 -9.00
C LEU A 70 6.77 -22.21 -9.32
N SER A 71 6.52 -23.48 -9.00
CA SER A 71 5.26 -24.17 -9.32
C SER A 71 4.05 -23.67 -8.53
N ASP A 72 4.28 -23.04 -7.38
CA ASP A 72 3.27 -22.75 -6.37
C ASP A 72 2.98 -21.24 -6.25
N ASN A 73 3.31 -20.48 -7.30
CA ASN A 73 3.30 -19.03 -7.20
C ASN A 73 1.92 -18.44 -7.41
N ASP A 74 1.54 -17.49 -6.55
CA ASP A 74 0.33 -16.69 -6.72
C ASP A 74 0.46 -15.86 -8.01
N GLU A 75 -0.19 -16.33 -9.08
CA GLU A 75 -0.22 -15.71 -10.41
C GLU A 75 -0.51 -14.21 -10.38
N ILE A 76 -1.23 -13.74 -9.35
CA ILE A 76 -1.67 -12.36 -9.20
C ILE A 76 -0.51 -11.40 -8.87
N SER A 77 0.40 -11.78 -7.97
CA SER A 77 1.48 -10.90 -7.47
C SER A 77 2.52 -10.64 -8.56
N PHE A 78 2.89 -11.69 -9.28
CA PHE A 78 3.95 -11.62 -10.28
C PHE A 78 3.50 -11.02 -11.63
N ASN A 79 2.24 -11.22 -11.99
CA ASN A 79 1.69 -10.68 -13.25
C ASN A 79 1.69 -9.14 -13.27
N ASP A 80 1.58 -8.47 -12.12
CA ASP A 80 1.72 -7.01 -12.06
C ASP A 80 3.15 -6.55 -12.38
N LEU A 81 4.17 -7.24 -11.85
CA LEU A 81 5.58 -6.96 -12.18
C LEU A 81 5.84 -7.13 -13.68
N ARG A 82 5.28 -8.17 -14.30
CA ARG A 82 5.36 -8.40 -15.75
C ARG A 82 4.70 -7.28 -16.56
N LYS A 83 3.54 -6.79 -16.13
CA LYS A 83 2.83 -5.66 -16.78
C LYS A 83 3.59 -4.34 -16.63
N ARG A 84 4.31 -4.15 -15.53
CA ARG A 84 5.09 -2.93 -15.26
C ARG A 84 6.46 -2.93 -15.94
N LEU A 85 7.03 -4.09 -16.27
CA LEU A 85 8.36 -4.20 -16.91
C LEU A 85 8.53 -3.30 -18.16
N PRO A 86 7.58 -3.26 -19.13
CA PRO A 86 7.71 -2.37 -20.30
C PRO A 86 7.76 -0.88 -19.93
N LEU A 87 7.09 -0.48 -18.84
CA LEU A 87 7.14 0.91 -18.36
C LEU A 87 8.52 1.25 -17.82
N TYR A 88 9.15 0.34 -17.08
CA TYR A 88 10.51 0.51 -16.59
C TYR A 88 11.54 0.53 -17.73
N GLU A 89 11.39 -0.34 -18.73
CA GLU A 89 12.24 -0.32 -19.94
C GLU A 89 12.11 1.03 -20.67
N ARG A 90 10.88 1.53 -20.84
CA ARG A 90 10.64 2.84 -21.46
C ARG A 90 11.24 3.99 -20.65
N LYS A 91 11.13 3.96 -19.32
CA LYS A 91 11.75 4.96 -18.44
C LYS A 91 13.27 4.94 -18.59
N TYR A 92 13.88 3.77 -18.55
CA TYR A 92 15.32 3.62 -18.73
C TYR A 92 15.81 4.17 -20.09
N GLU A 93 15.12 3.86 -21.18
CA GLU A 93 15.45 4.40 -22.50
C GLU A 93 15.26 5.92 -22.61
N LYS A 94 14.27 6.49 -21.92
CA LYS A 94 14.11 7.95 -21.83
C LYS A 94 15.27 8.60 -21.07
N THR A 95 15.67 8.03 -19.94
CA THR A 95 16.80 8.54 -19.14
C THR A 95 18.09 8.54 -19.96
N LYS A 96 18.38 7.48 -20.71
CA LYS A 96 19.54 7.47 -21.63
C LYS A 96 19.50 8.60 -22.65
N LYS A 97 18.34 8.84 -23.26
CA LYS A 97 18.17 9.90 -24.27
C LYS A 97 18.35 11.28 -23.66
N GLN A 98 17.84 11.50 -22.45
CA GLN A 98 18.00 12.77 -21.74
C GLN A 98 19.48 13.03 -21.41
N VAL A 99 20.19 12.06 -20.84
CA VAL A 99 21.63 12.17 -20.55
C VAL A 99 22.45 12.43 -21.82
N SER A 100 22.07 11.81 -22.94
CA SER A 100 22.70 12.05 -24.25
C SER A 100 22.53 13.50 -24.73
N LEU A 101 21.34 14.08 -24.59
CA LEU A 101 21.07 15.47 -24.98
C LEU A 101 21.81 16.47 -24.09
N GLU A 102 21.87 16.23 -22.79
CA GLU A 102 22.64 17.06 -21.84
C GLU A 102 24.13 17.07 -22.20
N HIS A 103 24.68 15.93 -22.63
CA HIS A 103 26.08 15.87 -23.07
C HIS A 103 26.34 16.67 -24.36
N ILE A 104 25.37 16.75 -25.29
CA ILE A 104 25.51 17.51 -26.54
C ILE A 104 25.48 19.02 -26.29
N TRP A 105 24.74 19.49 -25.28
CA TRP A 105 24.57 20.92 -25.00
C TRP A 105 25.63 21.52 -24.07
N CYS A 106 26.43 20.68 -23.41
CA CYS A 106 27.51 21.08 -22.52
C CYS A 106 28.91 21.09 -23.17
N ASN A 107 29.00 20.89 -24.49
CA ASN A 107 30.21 21.05 -25.32
C ASN A 107 30.00 22.18 -26.33
#